data_AF-A0A7X5DB77-F1
#
_entry.id   AF-A0A7X5DB77-F1
#
_cell.length_a   1.000
_cell.length_b   1.000
_cell.length_c   1.000
_cell.angle_alpha   90.00
_cell.angle_beta   90.00
_cell.angle_gamma   90.00
#
_symmetry.space_group_name_H-M   'P 1'
#
loop_
_entity.id
_entity.type
_entity.pdbx_description
1 polymer ?
#
loop_
_entity_poly.entity_id
_entity_poly.type
_entity_poly.pdbx_seq_one_letter_code
_entity_poly.pdbx_strand_id
1 'polypeptide(L)'
;MEKRTYTFTTKGIIETIERDFAIEYKPFAKYQLEKLPLYVACIEFINNTDVMNKMIFANDYLEVPPVKTFLCYKKEICKTLSDYDKKFLGAFWGFLFRCLGYEDSRKVSLGKNSLLKTGLFFRNNAENIIIAEGQITTTETKAEKAEKKTAEIAMKK
;
A
#
# COMPACT_ATOMS: atom_id res chain seq x y z
N MET A 1 8.91 -29.15 -2.73
CA MET A 1 9.93 -28.10 -2.52
C MET A 1 9.34 -27.10 -1.54
N GLU A 2 9.99 -26.87 -0.41
CA GLU A 2 9.60 -25.78 0.50
C GLU A 2 9.90 -24.45 -0.18
N LYS A 3 8.89 -23.58 -0.30
CA LYS A 3 9.08 -22.22 -0.81
C LYS A 3 9.88 -21.42 0.22
N ARG A 4 10.85 -20.62 -0.25
CA ARG A 4 11.56 -19.68 0.62
C ARG A 4 10.59 -18.62 1.12
N THR A 5 10.75 -18.14 2.35
CA THR A 5 9.90 -17.08 2.89
C THR A 5 10.66 -15.75 2.88
N TYR A 6 10.07 -14.74 2.25
CA TYR A 6 10.59 -13.37 2.23
C TYR A 6 9.69 -12.45 3.04
N THR A 7 10.32 -11.68 3.92
CA THR A 7 9.62 -10.72 4.77
C THR A 7 9.91 -9.31 4.27
N PHE A 8 8.84 -8.57 3.96
CA PHE A 8 8.90 -7.15 3.63
C PHE A 8 8.30 -6.34 4.78
N THR A 9 8.86 -5.17 5.07
CA THR A 9 8.23 -4.24 6.01
C THR A 9 7.36 -3.23 5.26
N THR A 10 6.26 -2.80 5.88
CA THR A 10 5.42 -1.73 5.31
C THR A 10 6.23 -0.47 5.01
N LYS A 11 7.15 -0.09 5.90
CA LYS A 11 8.09 1.02 5.71
C LYS A 11 8.96 0.83 4.46
N GLY A 12 9.62 -0.32 4.31
CA GLY A 12 10.48 -0.57 3.16
C GLY A 12 9.73 -0.60 1.82
N ILE A 13 8.50 -1.10 1.83
CA ILE A 13 7.59 -1.04 0.67
C ILE A 13 7.29 0.42 0.31
N ILE A 14 6.88 1.23 1.28
CA ILE A 14 6.53 2.64 1.06
C ILE A 14 7.76 3.41 0.57
N GLU A 15 8.94 3.22 1.17
CA GLU A 15 10.19 3.84 0.71
C GLU A 15 10.52 3.48 -0.75
N THR A 16 10.25 2.25 -1.16
CA THR A 16 10.45 1.80 -2.54
C THR A 16 9.47 2.47 -3.50
N ILE A 17 8.19 2.56 -3.14
CA ILE A 17 7.19 3.29 -3.91
C ILE A 17 7.58 4.76 -4.05
N GLU A 18 7.96 5.40 -2.93
CA GLU A 18 8.29 6.83 -2.92
C GLU A 18 9.50 7.15 -3.80
N ARG A 19 10.48 6.25 -3.83
CA ARG A 19 11.69 6.42 -4.65
C ARG A 19 11.43 6.18 -6.14
N ASP A 20 10.72 5.10 -6.50
CA ASP A 20 10.79 4.57 -7.87
C ASP A 20 9.49 4.74 -8.67
N PHE A 21 8.31 4.84 -8.03
CA PHE A 21 7.03 4.79 -8.75
C PHE A 21 6.85 5.96 -9.73
N ALA A 22 7.08 7.19 -9.29
CA ALA A 22 6.97 8.38 -10.16
C ALA A 22 8.00 8.39 -11.30
N ILE A 23 9.14 7.71 -11.13
CA ILE A 23 10.19 7.60 -12.15
C ILE A 23 9.76 6.64 -13.25
N GLU A 24 9.26 5.47 -12.86
CA GLU A 24 8.84 4.42 -13.80
C GLU A 24 7.49 4.73 -14.47
N TYR A 25 6.53 5.20 -13.68
CA TYR A 25 5.16 5.48 -14.11
C TYR A 25 4.93 6.98 -14.25
N LYS A 26 5.78 7.65 -15.04
CA LYS A 26 5.75 9.10 -15.28
C LYS A 26 4.34 9.66 -15.55
N PRO A 27 3.48 9.02 -16.36
CA PRO A 27 2.13 9.54 -16.58
C PRO A 27 1.37 9.74 -15.27
N PHE A 28 1.57 8.87 -14.27
CA PHE A 28 0.85 8.90 -13.00
C PHE A 28 1.65 9.55 -11.86
N ALA A 29 2.82 10.14 -12.12
CA ALA A 29 3.67 10.76 -11.10
C ALA A 29 2.92 11.80 -10.24
N LYS A 30 2.00 12.55 -10.84
CA LYS A 30 1.19 13.56 -10.13
C LYS A 30 0.45 13.02 -8.91
N TYR A 31 -0.01 11.76 -8.94
CA TYR A 31 -0.72 11.15 -7.81
C TYR A 31 0.16 11.10 -6.56
N GLN A 32 1.42 10.73 -6.75
CA GLN A 32 2.40 10.65 -5.67
C GLN A 32 2.93 12.03 -5.27
N LEU A 33 3.35 12.84 -6.25
CA LEU A 33 4.01 14.14 -5.99
C LEU A 33 3.07 15.13 -5.31
N GLU A 34 1.79 15.14 -5.69
CA GLU A 34 0.78 16.02 -5.11
C GLU A 34 -0.01 15.34 -3.98
N LYS A 35 0.36 14.09 -3.60
CA LYS A 35 -0.33 13.29 -2.57
C LYS A 35 -1.86 13.28 -2.76
N LEU A 36 -2.29 12.98 -3.98
CA LEU A 36 -3.72 12.94 -4.30
C LEU A 36 -4.45 11.89 -3.45
N PRO A 37 -5.75 12.08 -3.13
CA PRO A 37 -6.46 11.22 -2.18
C PRO A 37 -6.40 9.73 -2.50
N LEU A 38 -6.42 9.37 -3.79
CA LEU A 38 -6.32 7.97 -4.23
C LEU A 38 -4.96 7.35 -3.92
N TYR A 39 -3.88 8.12 -4.04
CA TYR A 39 -2.53 7.68 -3.66
C TYR A 39 -2.41 7.53 -2.15
N VAL A 40 -2.89 8.52 -1.38
CA VAL A 40 -2.88 8.48 0.09
C VAL A 40 -3.60 7.23 0.58
N ALA A 41 -4.76 6.89 0.00
CA ALA A 41 -5.50 5.70 0.36
C ALA A 41 -4.76 4.39 0.04
N CYS A 42 -3.96 4.35 -1.03
CA CYS A 42 -3.09 3.21 -1.31
C CYS A 42 -1.99 3.07 -0.26
N ILE A 43 -1.34 4.16 0.15
CA ILE A 43 -0.30 4.16 1.18
C ILE A 43 -0.88 3.76 2.55
N GLU A 44 -2.03 4.29 2.93
CA GLU A 44 -2.74 3.88 4.15
C GLU A 44 -3.08 2.39 4.14
N PHE A 45 -3.50 1.86 2.98
CA PHE A 45 -3.79 0.43 2.83
C PHE A 45 -2.52 -0.40 3.06
N ILE A 46 -1.39 0.02 2.48
CA ILE A 46 -0.09 -0.65 2.65
C ILE A 46 0.38 -0.59 4.11
N ASN A 47 0.13 0.51 4.80
CA ASN A 47 0.56 0.69 6.18
C ASN A 47 -0.18 -0.24 7.17
N ASN A 48 -1.28 -0.87 6.75
CA ASN A 48 -1.98 -1.89 7.52
C ASN A 48 -1.49 -3.29 7.11
N THR A 49 -0.61 -3.87 7.94
CA THR A 49 -0.01 -5.19 7.75
C THR A 49 -1.03 -6.31 7.60
N ASP A 50 -2.05 -6.35 8.46
CA ASP A 50 -3.10 -7.37 8.41
C ASP A 50 -3.84 -7.36 7.07
N VAL A 51 -4.16 -6.16 6.57
CA VAL A 51 -4.87 -5.98 5.30
C VAL A 51 -3.96 -6.32 4.12
N MET A 52 -2.69 -5.94 4.18
CA MET A 52 -1.69 -6.33 3.17
C MET A 52 -1.48 -7.85 3.10
N ASN A 53 -1.31 -8.54 4.23
CA ASN A 53 -1.17 -9.99 4.24
C ASN A 53 -2.44 -10.68 3.70
N LYS A 54 -3.64 -10.14 3.97
CA LYS A 54 -4.88 -10.63 3.36
C LYS A 54 -4.91 -10.43 1.84
N MET A 55 -4.35 -9.32 1.34
CA MET A 55 -4.22 -9.09 -0.10
C MET A 55 -3.25 -10.08 -0.74
N ILE A 56 -2.09 -10.33 -0.13
CA ILE A 56 -1.13 -11.35 -0.58
C ILE A 56 -1.79 -12.72 -0.62
N PHE A 57 -2.45 -13.13 0.47
CA PHE A 57 -3.17 -14.40 0.52
C PHE A 57 -4.24 -14.52 -0.57
N ALA A 58 -5.06 -13.48 -0.75
CA ALA A 58 -6.11 -13.48 -1.76
C ALA A 58 -5.54 -13.56 -3.20
N ASN A 59 -4.41 -12.90 -3.46
CA ASN A 59 -3.72 -13.02 -4.74
C ASN A 59 -3.16 -14.43 -4.97
N ASP A 60 -2.44 -14.96 -3.98
CA ASP A 60 -1.65 -16.18 -4.13
C ASP A 60 -2.50 -17.46 -4.15
N TYR A 61 -3.55 -17.52 -3.34
CA TYR A 61 -4.34 -18.73 -3.14
C TYR A 61 -5.74 -18.66 -3.75
N LEU A 62 -6.29 -17.46 -3.92
CA LEU A 62 -7.65 -17.27 -4.45
C LEU A 62 -7.66 -16.67 -5.86
N GLU A 63 -6.49 -16.39 -6.44
CA GLU A 63 -6.31 -15.71 -7.72
C GLU A 63 -7.10 -14.39 -7.81
N VAL A 64 -7.28 -13.70 -6.68
CA VAL A 64 -7.99 -12.42 -6.61
C VAL A 64 -7.00 -11.28 -6.88
N PRO A 65 -7.23 -10.47 -7.93
CA PRO A 65 -6.37 -9.33 -8.23
C PRO A 65 -6.22 -8.36 -7.06
N PRO A 66 -5.01 -7.84 -6.78
CA PRO A 66 -4.78 -6.91 -5.69
C PRO A 66 -5.69 -5.69 -5.76
N VAL A 67 -5.88 -5.14 -6.97
CA VAL A 67 -6.78 -4.01 -7.18
C VAL A 67 -8.23 -4.30 -6.75
N LYS A 68 -8.71 -5.54 -6.90
CA LYS A 68 -10.04 -5.93 -6.45
C LYS A 68 -10.10 -5.96 -4.92
N THR A 69 -9.10 -6.53 -4.26
CA THR A 69 -9.01 -6.53 -2.80
C THR A 69 -8.98 -5.10 -2.27
N PHE A 70 -8.19 -4.21 -2.87
CA PHE A 70 -8.15 -2.79 -2.50
C PHE A 70 -9.53 -2.14 -2.59
N LEU A 71 -10.22 -2.29 -3.73
CA LEU A 71 -11.56 -1.70 -3.94
C LEU A 71 -12.61 -2.27 -2.97
N CYS A 72 -12.49 -3.54 -2.57
CA CYS A 72 -13.37 -4.15 -1.56
C CYS A 72 -13.21 -3.53 -0.16
N TYR A 73 -12.00 -3.10 0.19
CA TYR A 73 -11.71 -2.45 1.48
C TYR A 73 -11.99 -0.95 1.48
N LYS A 74 -11.63 -0.24 0.40
CA LYS A 74 -11.78 1.22 0.29
C LYS A 74 -13.04 1.61 -0.50
N LYS A 75 -14.20 1.02 -0.14
CA LYS A 75 -15.48 1.13 -0.89
C LYS A 75 -15.95 2.57 -1.15
N GLU A 76 -15.64 3.51 -0.26
CA GLU A 76 -16.08 4.91 -0.41
C GLU A 76 -15.33 5.63 -1.53
N ILE A 77 -14.03 5.39 -1.67
CA ILE A 77 -13.20 5.92 -2.76
C ILE A 77 -13.62 5.35 -4.13
N CYS A 78 -14.25 4.20 -4.11
CA CYS A 78 -14.65 3.46 -5.31
C CYS A 78 -15.82 4.13 -6.06
N LYS A 79 -16.61 4.99 -5.42
CA LYS A 79 -17.84 5.54 -6.03
C LYS A 79 -17.60 6.49 -7.20
N THR A 80 -16.40 7.06 -7.34
CA THR A 80 -16.15 8.19 -8.26
C THR A 80 -14.89 8.01 -9.13
N LEU A 81 -14.41 6.79 -9.34
CA LEU A 81 -13.16 6.57 -10.10
C LEU A 81 -13.32 6.89 -11.59
N SER A 82 -12.54 7.86 -12.08
CA SER A 82 -12.39 8.13 -13.50
C SER A 82 -11.63 6.99 -14.19
N ASP A 83 -11.65 6.95 -15.53
CA ASP A 83 -10.85 5.97 -16.27
C ASP A 83 -9.35 6.16 -16.07
N TYR A 84 -8.93 7.36 -15.73
CA TYR A 84 -7.55 7.67 -15.43
C TYR A 84 -7.14 7.17 -14.03
N ASP A 85 -8.02 7.28 -13.03
CA ASP A 85 -7.84 6.68 -11.69
C ASP A 85 -7.71 5.16 -11.77
N LYS A 86 -8.56 4.53 -12.59
CA LYS A 86 -8.53 3.09 -12.83
C LYS A 86 -7.19 2.62 -13.41
N LYS A 87 -6.63 3.38 -14.36
CA LYS A 87 -5.30 3.11 -14.94
C LYS A 87 -4.20 3.30 -13.91
N PHE A 88 -4.27 4.35 -13.09
CA PHE A 88 -3.35 4.56 -11.98
C PHE A 88 -3.36 3.38 -11.01
N LEU A 89 -4.52 2.91 -10.56
CA LEU A 89 -4.61 1.77 -9.64
C LEU A 89 -3.98 0.50 -10.23
N GLY A 90 -4.24 0.23 -11.52
CA GLY A 90 -3.60 -0.90 -12.20
C GLY A 90 -2.07 -0.78 -12.22
N ALA A 91 -1.55 0.40 -12.55
CA ALA A 91 -0.12 0.69 -12.54
C ALA A 91 0.50 0.58 -11.14
N PHE A 92 -0.15 1.16 -10.13
CA PHE A 92 0.32 1.18 -8.75
C PHE A 92 0.44 -0.23 -8.17
N TRP A 93 -0.61 -1.04 -8.27
CA TRP A 93 -0.58 -2.40 -7.74
C TRP A 93 0.33 -3.31 -8.56
N GLY A 94 0.43 -3.09 -9.88
CA GLY A 94 1.38 -3.80 -10.74
C GLY A 94 2.84 -3.52 -10.38
N PHE A 95 3.18 -2.25 -10.14
CA PHE A 95 4.48 -1.84 -9.63
C PHE A 95 4.79 -2.53 -8.30
N LEU A 96 3.88 -2.44 -7.33
CA LEU A 96 4.09 -3.01 -6.00
C LEU A 96 4.32 -4.52 -6.07
N PHE A 97 3.47 -5.27 -6.76
CA PHE A 97 3.61 -6.72 -6.84
C PHE A 97 4.89 -7.13 -7.57
N ARG A 98 5.32 -6.38 -8.60
CA ARG A 98 6.63 -6.60 -9.20
C ARG A 98 7.77 -6.38 -8.19
N CYS A 99 7.71 -5.33 -7.37
CA CYS A 99 8.71 -5.08 -6.31
C CYS A 99 8.73 -6.16 -5.22
N LEU A 100 7.61 -6.83 -4.99
CA LEU A 100 7.51 -7.96 -4.06
C LEU A 100 8.04 -9.28 -4.65
N GLY A 101 8.57 -9.27 -5.88
CA GLY A 101 9.16 -10.45 -6.53
C GLY A 101 8.18 -11.29 -7.34
N TYR A 102 6.99 -10.77 -7.66
CA TYR A 102 6.09 -11.47 -8.58
C TYR A 102 6.55 -11.28 -10.03
N GLU A 103 6.77 -12.38 -10.73
CA GLU A 103 7.40 -12.39 -12.06
C GLU A 103 6.39 -12.52 -13.21
N ASP A 104 5.21 -13.09 -12.94
CA ASP A 104 4.17 -13.30 -13.94
C ASP A 104 2.83 -12.74 -13.45
N SER A 105 1.93 -12.45 -14.39
CA SER A 105 0.58 -12.01 -14.09
C SER A 105 -0.42 -12.49 -15.13
N ARG A 106 -1.65 -12.70 -14.68
CA ARG A 106 -2.75 -13.09 -15.57
C ARG A 106 -3.93 -12.16 -15.39
N LYS A 107 -4.47 -11.71 -16.53
CA LYS A 107 -5.68 -10.89 -16.59
C LYS A 107 -6.91 -11.74 -16.30
N VAL A 108 -7.75 -11.27 -15.39
CA VAL A 108 -9.02 -11.91 -15.04
C VAL A 108 -10.15 -10.88 -15.00
N SER A 109 -11.37 -11.36 -15.25
CA SER A 109 -12.59 -10.57 -15.10
C SER A 109 -12.93 -10.41 -13.62
N LEU A 110 -13.29 -9.20 -13.20
CA LEU A 110 -13.60 -8.94 -11.79
C LEU A 110 -15.08 -9.13 -11.43
N GLY A 111 -15.93 -9.39 -12.44
CA GLY A 111 -17.37 -9.59 -12.30
C GLY A 111 -18.20 -8.34 -12.63
N LYS A 112 -19.52 -8.53 -12.80
CA LYS A 112 -20.46 -7.50 -13.26
C LYS A 112 -20.62 -6.31 -12.29
N ASN A 113 -20.44 -6.55 -10.99
CA ASN A 113 -20.62 -5.54 -9.94
C ASN A 113 -19.31 -4.83 -9.55
N SER A 114 -18.23 -5.06 -10.31
CA SER A 114 -16.94 -4.42 -10.08
C SER A 114 -16.82 -3.16 -10.95
N LEU A 115 -16.27 -2.08 -10.37
CA LEU A 115 -15.99 -0.83 -11.08
C LEU A 115 -14.93 -0.97 -12.18
N LEU A 116 -14.04 -1.95 -11.98
CA LEU A 116 -13.07 -2.38 -12.96
C LEU A 116 -13.59 -3.64 -13.64
N LYS A 117 -13.58 -3.67 -14.99
CA LYS A 117 -13.97 -4.86 -15.75
C LYS A 117 -12.98 -6.01 -15.57
N THR A 118 -11.69 -5.68 -15.50
CA THR A 118 -10.58 -6.63 -15.41
C THR A 118 -9.53 -6.18 -14.41
N GLY A 119 -8.79 -7.13 -13.85
CA GLY A 119 -7.59 -6.89 -13.04
C GLY A 119 -6.51 -7.92 -13.35
N LEU A 120 -5.32 -7.70 -12.79
CA LEU A 120 -4.21 -8.66 -12.86
C LEU A 120 -4.09 -9.34 -11.50
N PHE A 121 -4.11 -10.66 -11.46
CA PHE A 121 -3.51 -11.38 -10.33
C PHE A 121 -2.09 -11.77 -10.72
N PHE A 122 -1.22 -11.85 -9.74
CA PHE A 122 0.22 -12.03 -9.92
C PHE A 122 0.63 -13.40 -9.40
N ARG A 123 1.65 -14.00 -10.03
CA ARG A 123 2.12 -15.34 -9.69
C ARG A 123 3.54 -15.27 -9.17
N ASN A 124 3.76 -15.84 -8.00
CA ASN A 124 5.07 -16.08 -7.42
C ASN A 124 5.28 -17.60 -7.29
N ASN A 125 6.18 -18.13 -8.12
CA ASN A 125 6.45 -19.57 -8.15
C ASN A 125 7.53 -19.99 -7.16
N ALA A 126 8.32 -19.06 -6.63
CA ALA A 126 9.52 -19.37 -5.86
C ALA A 126 9.37 -19.17 -4.34
N GLU A 127 8.52 -18.22 -3.92
CA GLU A 127 8.58 -17.68 -2.55
C GLU A 127 7.20 -17.51 -1.90
N ASN A 128 7.19 -17.52 -0.56
CA ASN A 128 6.09 -17.07 0.29
C ASN A 128 6.39 -15.66 0.77
N ILE A 129 5.46 -14.74 0.60
CA ILE A 129 5.63 -13.34 0.99
C ILE A 129 4.88 -13.05 2.28
N ILE A 130 5.56 -12.43 3.24
CA ILE A 130 4.98 -11.98 4.51
C ILE A 130 5.24 -10.48 4.67
N ILE A 131 4.21 -9.73 5.04
CA ILE A 131 4.30 -8.30 5.34
C ILE A 131 4.35 -8.11 6.85
N ALA A 132 5.44 -7.53 7.35
CA ALA A 132 5.65 -7.23 8.76
C ALA A 132 5.53 -5.72 9.04
N GLU A 133 5.27 -5.38 10.30
CA GLU A 133 5.24 -3.98 10.73
C GLU A 133 6.64 -3.38 10.64
N GLY A 134 6.77 -2.24 9.96
CA GLY A 134 7.95 -1.40 10.11
C GLY A 134 7.80 -0.61 11.41
N GLN A 135 8.72 -0.77 12.38
CA GLN A 135 8.76 0.14 13.52
C GLN A 135 8.91 1.57 13.00
N ILE A 136 7.90 2.39 13.25
CA ILE A 136 7.95 3.82 13.02
C ILE A 136 8.86 4.36 14.14
N THR A 137 10.13 4.60 13.85
CA THR A 137 10.90 5.55 14.66
C THR A 137 10.34 6.92 14.34
N THR A 138 9.25 7.30 15.01
CA THR A 138 8.90 8.70 15.15
C THR A 138 10.07 9.31 15.90
N THR A 139 10.95 10.02 15.20
CA THR A 139 11.77 11.03 15.86
C THR A 139 10.82 12.09 16.36
N GLU A 140 10.21 11.83 17.51
CA GLU A 140 9.69 12.87 18.38
C GLU A 140 10.90 13.69 18.78
N THR A 141 11.06 14.83 18.12
CA THR A 141 11.88 15.92 18.64
C THR A 141 11.34 16.21 20.03
N LYS A 142 12.15 15.86 21.02
CA LYS A 142 11.96 16.07 22.45
C LYS A 142 11.85 17.57 22.73
N ALA A 143 10.68 18.16 22.48
CA ALA A 143 10.44 19.58 22.70
C ALA A 143 8.96 19.88 22.93
N GLU A 144 8.31 19.25 23.92
CA GLU A 144 7.15 19.82 24.62
C GLU A 144 6.76 18.99 25.86
N LYS A 145 7.68 18.92 26.83
CA LYS A 145 7.34 18.52 28.20
C LYS A 145 7.97 19.46 29.24
N ALA A 146 8.20 20.71 28.85
CA ALA A 146 8.80 21.73 29.71
C ALA A 146 7.78 22.74 30.28
N GLU A 147 6.58 22.89 29.72
CA GLU A 147 5.69 23.98 30.13
C GLU A 147 4.76 23.69 31.32
N LYS A 148 4.71 22.45 31.83
CA LYS A 148 3.95 22.13 33.05
C LYS A 148 4.76 22.15 34.35
N LYS A 149 6.07 22.42 34.30
CA LYS A 149 6.91 22.48 35.50
C LYS A 149 7.15 23.91 36.05
N THR A 150 6.77 24.93 35.28
CA THR A 150 6.91 26.34 35.69
C THR A 150 5.72 26.83 36.53
N ALA A 151 4.57 26.16 36.49
CA ALA A 151 3.39 26.55 37.26
C ALA A 151 3.39 26.08 38.74
N GLU A 152 4.24 25.12 39.12
CA GLU A 152 4.26 24.56 40.49
C GLU A 152 5.31 25.23 41.41
N ILE A 153 6.21 26.05 40.86
CA ILE A 153 7.25 26.74 41.63
C ILE A 153 6.86 28.19 41.98
N ALA A 154 5.88 28.78 41.27
CA ALA A 154 5.42 30.15 41.49
C ALA A 154 4.38 30.31 42.62
N MET A 155 4.01 29.23 43.32
CA MET A 155 3.02 29.27 44.42
C MET A 155 3.61 28.88 45.79
N LYS A 156 4.94 28.78 45.90
CA LYS A 156 5.66 28.47 47.15
C LYS A 156 6.82 29.44 47.47
N LYS A 157 6.79 30.66 46.95
CA LYS A 157 7.63 31.76 47.46
C LYS A 157 6.81 33.03 47.61
#